data_AF-A0A961BKV8-F1
#
_entry.id   AF-A0A961BKV8-F1
#
_cell.length_a   1.000
_cell.length_b   1.000
_cell.length_c   1.000
_cell.angle_alpha   90.00
_cell.angle_beta   90.00
_cell.angle_gamma   90.00
#
_symmetry.space_group_name_H-M   'P 1'
#
loop_
_entity.id
_entity.type
_entity.pdbx_description
1 polymer ?
#
loop_
_entity_poly.entity_id
_entity_poly.type
_entity_poly.pdbx_seq_one_letter_code
_entity_poly.pdbx_strand_id
1 'polypeptide(L)'
;FVEKDRTVSIAFYDPALKAQPVAAQIITATAEAPTGKVKLEFEKKGDLLVSKTPLPEGEHYLVVVQVKTDAEAKSKNFRIPLDLNLCKPCGNAEYACICDE
;
A
#
# COMPACT_ATOMS: atom_id res chain seq x y z
N PHE A 1 -3.41 -0.41 -3.30
CA PHE A 1 -4.74 -0.88 -2.88
C PHE A 1 -4.62 -2.25 -2.23
N VAL A 2 -5.64 -2.64 -1.46
CA VAL A 2 -5.71 -3.93 -0.77
C VAL A 2 -6.56 -4.89 -1.60
N GLU A 3 -6.02 -6.07 -1.89
CA GLU A 3 -6.67 -7.14 -2.65
C GLU A 3 -7.67 -7.92 -1.78
N LYS A 4 -8.50 -8.75 -2.41
CA LYS A 4 -9.51 -9.57 -1.70
C LYS A 4 -8.90 -10.55 -0.68
N ASP A 5 -7.70 -11.04 -0.95
CA ASP A 5 -6.93 -11.90 -0.05
C ASP A 5 -6.13 -11.11 1.00
N ARG A 6 -6.36 -9.80 1.09
CA ARG A 6 -5.67 -8.85 1.97
C ARG A 6 -4.19 -8.65 1.66
N THR A 7 -3.70 -9.10 0.50
CA THR A 7 -2.39 -8.65 -0.02
C THR A 7 -2.46 -7.20 -0.46
N VAL A 8 -1.32 -6.53 -0.47
CA VAL A 8 -1.21 -5.12 -0.86
C VAL A 8 -0.60 -5.04 -2.24
N SER A 9 -1.30 -4.38 -3.15
CA SER A 9 -0.83 -4.05 -4.49
C SER A 9 -0.45 -2.58 -4.56
N ILE A 10 0.76 -2.30 -5.03
CA ILE A 10 1.31 -0.95 -5.23
C ILE A 10 1.50 -0.75 -6.73
N ALA A 11 0.84 0.29 -7.25
CA ALA A 11 0.96 0.77 -8.61
C ALA A 11 1.71 2.11 -8.61
N PHE A 12 2.48 2.36 -9.67
CA PHE A 12 3.18 3.62 -9.87
C PHE A 12 2.47 4.41 -10.96
N TYR A 13 2.32 5.72 -10.76
CA TYR A 13 1.69 6.62 -11.73
C TYR A 13 2.58 7.83 -11.97
N ASP A 14 2.53 8.36 -13.19
CA ASP A 14 3.12 9.64 -13.53
C ASP A 14 2.21 10.81 -13.08
N PRO A 15 2.65 12.08 -13.22
CA PRO A 15 1.81 13.24 -12.89
C PRO A 15 0.51 13.35 -13.71
N ALA A 16 0.40 12.62 -14.83
CA ALA A 16 -0.81 12.54 -15.65
C ALA A 16 -1.69 11.33 -15.29
N LEU A 17 -1.43 10.68 -14.15
CA LEU A 17 -2.12 9.49 -13.65
C LEU A 17 -2.04 8.27 -14.59
N LYS A 18 -1.01 8.19 -15.43
CA LYS A 18 -0.74 7.02 -16.26
C LYS A 18 0.14 6.02 -15.52
N ALA A 19 -0.30 4.76 -15.51
CA ALA A 19 0.43 3.67 -14.88
C ALA A 19 1.84 3.54 -15.48
N GLN A 20 2.82 3.34 -14.60
CA GLN A 20 4.23 3.18 -14.92
C GLN A 20 4.71 1.79 -14.50
N PRO A 21 5.63 1.17 -15.26
CA PRO A 21 6.18 -0.12 -14.90
C PRO A 21 7.04 -0.03 -13.63
N VAL A 22 7.09 -1.14 -12.88
CA VAL A 22 8.01 -1.28 -11.75
C VAL A 22 9.45 -1.28 -12.24
N ALA A 23 10.22 -0.26 -11.82
CA ALA A 23 11.63 -0.05 -12.13
C ALA A 23 12.54 -0.47 -10.96
N ALA A 24 13.68 0.21 -10.75
CA ALA A 24 14.70 -0.13 -9.73
C ALA A 24 14.32 0.23 -8.28
N GLN A 25 13.11 0.71 -8.06
CA GLN A 25 12.66 1.22 -6.77
C GLN A 25 12.56 0.07 -5.75
N ILE A 26 13.07 0.31 -4.54
CA ILE A 26 12.97 -0.64 -3.43
C ILE A 26 11.81 -0.21 -2.55
N ILE A 27 10.76 -1.03 -2.50
CA ILE A 27 9.58 -0.79 -1.69
C ILE A 27 9.50 -1.81 -0.55
N THR A 28 9.26 -1.31 0.65
CA THR A 28 8.88 -2.12 1.81
C THR A 28 7.70 -1.46 2.51
N ALA A 29 6.90 -2.23 3.23
CA ALA A 29 5.86 -1.66 4.08
C ALA A 29 5.92 -2.26 5.47
N THR A 30 5.49 -1.50 6.47
CA THR A 30 5.31 -1.99 7.84
C THR A 30 3.87 -1.74 8.25
N ALA A 31 3.13 -2.81 8.53
CA ALA A 31 1.80 -2.74 9.11
C ALA A 31 1.92 -2.68 10.63
N GLU A 32 1.48 -1.59 11.25
CA GLU A 32 1.51 -1.37 12.69
C GLU A 32 0.19 -1.80 13.34
N ALA A 33 -0.16 -3.08 13.18
CA ALA A 33 -1.42 -3.63 13.68
C ALA A 33 -1.47 -3.67 15.22
N PRO A 34 -2.68 -3.76 15.82
CA PRO A 34 -2.82 -3.90 17.28
C PRO A 34 -2.09 -5.12 17.85
N THR A 35 -1.93 -6.18 17.04
CA THR A 35 -1.22 -7.42 17.39
C THR A 35 0.30 -7.29 17.30
N GLY A 36 0.82 -6.22 16.69
CA GLY A 36 2.24 -5.97 16.53
C GLY A 36 2.61 -5.41 15.16
N LYS A 37 3.90 -5.14 14.97
CA LYS A 37 4.44 -4.63 13.70
C LYS A 37 4.83 -5.79 12.78
N VAL A 38 4.27 -5.81 11.58
CA VAL A 38 4.60 -6.80 10.54
C VAL A 38 5.23 -6.10 9.35
N LYS A 39 6.44 -6.53 8.98
CA LYS A 39 7.09 -6.07 7.75
C LYS A 39 6.53 -6.85 6.56
N LEU A 40 6.12 -6.13 5.53
CA LEU A 40 5.67 -6.66 4.26
C LEU A 40 6.75 -6.47 3.21
N GLU A 41 7.09 -7.58 2.55
CA GLU A 41 7.93 -7.61 1.36
C GLU A 41 7.06 -7.70 0.11
N PHE A 42 7.53 -7.13 -0.98
CA PHE A 42 6.82 -7.10 -2.25
C PHE A 42 7.57 -7.88 -3.32
N GLU A 43 6.81 -8.44 -4.24
CA GLU A 43 7.29 -9.07 -5.46
C GLU A 43 6.64 -8.41 -6.68
N LYS A 44 7.37 -8.38 -7.81
CA LYS A 44 6.85 -7.82 -9.05
C LYS A 44 5.88 -8.80 -9.70
N LYS A 45 4.65 -8.37 -9.93
CA LYS A 45 3.62 -9.08 -10.71
C LYS A 45 3.12 -8.17 -11.82
N GLY A 46 3.66 -8.34 -13.02
CA GLY A 46 3.42 -7.43 -14.14
C GLY A 46 3.94 -6.02 -13.84
N ASP A 47 3.06 -5.03 -13.91
CA ASP A 47 3.35 -3.62 -13.61
C ASP A 47 3.05 -3.23 -12.15
N LEU A 48 2.72 -4.20 -11.30
CA LEU A 48 2.43 -4.00 -9.88
C LEU A 48 3.51 -4.62 -8.99
N LEU A 49 3.65 -4.06 -7.80
CA LEU A 49 4.31 -4.70 -6.67
C LEU A 49 3.24 -5.26 -5.74
N VAL A 50 3.23 -6.58 -5.53
CA VAL A 50 2.25 -7.25 -4.68
C VAL A 50 2.95 -7.81 -3.45
N SER A 51 2.36 -7.64 -2.27
CA SER A 51 2.95 -8.17 -1.04
C SER A 51 2.95 -9.70 -1.06
N LYS A 52 4.06 -10.30 -0.59
CA LYS A 52 4.20 -11.75 -0.50
C LYS A 52 3.28 -12.37 0.56
N THR A 53 2.93 -11.58 1.57
CA THR A 53 2.07 -11.99 2.68
C THR A 53 0.89 -11.03 2.79
N PRO A 54 -0.27 -11.50 3.28
CA PRO A 54 -1.40 -10.64 3.55
C PRO A 54 -1.11 -9.69 4.71
N LEU A 55 -1.87 -8.60 4.76
CA LEU A 55 -1.92 -7.70 5.91
C LEU A 55 -2.33 -8.46 7.19
N PRO A 56 -1.73 -8.17 8.36
CA PRO A 56 -2.16 -8.74 9.63
C PRO A 56 -3.62 -8.40 9.93
N GLU A 57 -4.33 -9.28 10.63
CA GLU A 57 -5.69 -8.98 11.09
C GLU A 57 -5.74 -7.76 12.01
N GLY A 58 -6.86 -7.05 11.98
CA GLY A 58 -7.10 -5.81 12.70
C GLY A 58 -7.67 -4.72 11.79
N GLU A 59 -8.09 -3.63 12.42
CA GLU A 59 -8.62 -2.43 11.75
C GLU A 59 -7.99 -1.17 12.34
N HIS A 60 -8.16 -0.04 11.63
CA HIS A 60 -7.75 1.29 12.06
C HIS A 60 -6.26 1.38 12.47
N TYR A 61 -5.39 0.76 11.68
CA TYR A 61 -3.95 0.80 11.94
C TYR A 61 -3.17 1.41 10.77
N LEU A 62 -1.92 1.80 11.03
CA LEU A 62 -1.10 2.46 10.02
C LEU A 62 -0.32 1.44 9.19
N VAL A 63 -0.34 1.63 7.87
CA VAL A 63 0.59 1.00 6.93
C VAL A 63 1.62 2.05 6.53
N VAL A 64 2.86 1.86 6.99
CA VAL A 64 3.98 2.75 6.66
C VAL A 64 4.69 2.17 5.44
N VAL A 65 4.49 2.76 4.27
CA VAL A 65 5.18 2.40 3.03
C VAL A 65 6.46 3.20 2.91
N GLN A 66 7.57 2.51 2.72
CA GLN A 66 8.89 3.12 2.54
C GLN A 66 9.35 2.88 1.11
N VAL A 67 9.58 3.98 0.40
CA VAL A 67 10.02 4.00 -0.99
C VAL A 67 11.46 4.49 -1.04
N LYS A 68 12.34 3.72 -1.67
CA LYS A 68 13.67 4.17 -2.07
C LYS A 68 13.80 4.08 -3.59
N THR A 69 14.41 5.08 -4.21
CA THR A 69 14.65 5.05 -5.67
C THR A 69 15.72 4.03 -6.06
N ASP A 70 16.62 3.72 -5.12
CA ASP A 70 17.73 2.77 -5.24
C ASP A 70 18.23 2.39 -3.82
N ALA A 71 19.27 1.55 -3.72
CA ALA A 71 19.76 1.04 -2.43
C ALA A 71 20.37 2.11 -1.51
N GLU A 72 20.95 3.17 -2.09
CA GLU A 72 21.70 4.22 -1.40
C GLU A 72 20.82 5.45 -1.10
N ALA A 73 19.69 5.57 -1.79
CA ALA A 73 18.73 6.65 -1.60
C ALA A 73 18.09 6.67 -0.21
N LYS A 74 17.80 7.90 0.25
CA LYS A 74 16.98 8.12 1.45
C LYS A 74 15.57 7.61 1.23
N SER A 75 15.02 6.92 2.22
CA SER A 75 13.64 6.45 2.18
C SER A 75 12.64 7.61 2.30
N LYS A 76 11.67 7.65 1.39
CA LYS A 76 10.44 8.42 1.54
C LYS A 76 9.41 7.54 2.22
N ASN A 77 8.85 8.02 3.33
CA ASN A 77 7.86 7.28 4.11
C ASN A 77 6.46 7.87 3.85
N PHE A 78 5.53 7.02 3.45
CA PHE A 78 4.12 7.32 3.32
C PHE A 78 3.38 6.58 4.43
N ARG A 79 2.61 7.30 5.24
CA ARG A 79 1.80 6.70 6.31
C ARG A 79 0.35 6.68 5.84
N ILE A 80 -0.17 5.48 5.64
CA ILE A 80 -1.52 5.26 5.12
C ILE A 80 -2.36 4.69 6.25
N PRO A 81 -3.41 5.39 6.73
CA PRO A 81 -4.37 4.80 7.63
C PRO A 81 -5.13 3.70 6.90
N LEU A 82 -5.09 2.49 7.44
CA LEU A 82 -5.85 1.36 6.92
C LEU A 82 -7.21 1.34 7.61
N ASP A 83 -8.22 1.74 6.87
CA ASP A 83 -9.62 1.55 7.20
C ASP A 83 -10.30 0.79 6.06
N LEU A 84 -10.61 -0.48 6.33
CA LEU A 84 -11.25 -1.39 5.37
C LEU A 84 -12.77 -1.36 5.45
N ASN A 85 -13.35 -0.53 6.33
CA ASN A 85 -14.80 -0.35 6.38
C ASN A 85 -15.30 0.19 5.04
N LEU A 86 -16.51 -0.20 4.64
CA LEU A 86 -17.11 0.26 3.40
C LEU A 86 -17.73 1.65 3.60
N CYS A 87 -17.23 2.61 2.84
CA CYS A 87 -17.85 3.91 2.69
C CYS A 87 -19.18 3.74 1.95
N LYS A 88 -20.31 3.89 2.67
CA LYS A 88 -21.65 3.61 2.12
C LYS A 88 -22.00 4.38 0.84
N PRO A 89 -21.62 5.66 0.67
CA PRO A 89 -21.96 6.43 -0.53
C PRO A 89 -21.21 5.98 -1.79
N CYS A 90 -19.90 5.71 -1.72
CA CYS A 90 -19.10 5.34 -2.90
C CYS A 90 -18.83 3.83 -3.03
N GLY A 91 -19.07 3.04 -1.98
CA GLY A 91 -18.83 1.59 -1.97
C GLY A 91 -17.36 1.18 -1.90
N ASN A 92 -16.43 2.13 -1.82
CA ASN A 92 -15.01 1.85 -1.60
C ASN A 92 -14.73 1.61 -0.12
N ALA A 93 -13.60 0.96 0.17
CA ALA A 93 -13.07 0.99 1.53
C ALA A 93 -12.73 2.43 1.94
N GLU A 94 -12.88 2.79 3.21
CA GLU A 94 -12.68 4.16 3.72
C GLU A 94 -11.27 4.69 3.43
N TYR A 95 -10.24 3.84 3.43
CA TYR A 95 -8.88 4.25 3.02
C TYR A 95 -8.79 4.74 1.56
N ALA A 96 -9.79 4.41 0.72
CA ALA A 96 -9.92 4.74 -0.69
C ALA A 96 -11.23 5.51 -0.98
N CYS A 97 -11.77 6.18 0.03
CA CYS A 97 -12.95 7.03 -0.12
C CYS A 97 -12.63 8.22 -1.06
N ILE A 98 -13.61 8.55 -1.91
CA ILE A 98 -13.55 9.66 -2.89
C ILE A 98 -14.72 10.65 -2.70
N CYS A 99 -15.48 10.53 -1.61
CA CYS A 99 -16.70 11.31 -1.42
C CYS A 99 -16.44 12.78 -1.05
N ASP A 100 -15.24 13.10 -0.59
CA ASP A 100 -14.79 14.46 -0.24
C ASP A 100 -13.84 15.07 -1.30
N GLU A 101 -13.78 14.47 -2.50
CA GLU A 101 -13.15 15.08 -3.69
C GLU A 101 -14.14 15.86 -4.55
#